data_AF-A0A257ASL5-F1
#
_entry.id   AF-A0A257ASL5-F1
#
_cell.length_a   1.000
_cell.length_b   1.000
_cell.length_c   1.000
_cell.angle_alpha   90.00
_cell.angle_beta   90.00
_cell.angle_gamma   90.00
#
_symmetry.space_group_name_H-M   'P 1'
#
loop_
_entity.id
_entity.type
_entity.pdbx_description
1 polymer ?
#
loop_
_entity_poly.entity_id
_entity_poly.type
_entity_poly.pdbx_seq_one_letter_code
_entity_poly.pdbx_strand_id
1 'polypeptide(L)'
;MVRKFILREPICEGFWDPWQASEQILKPPEKLRPKRICQICLSEIEEGVSYVECPHCGNLMHRSCLENWVKVKGNVCPVCGRPLP
;
A
#
# COMPACT_ATOMS: atom_id res chain seq x y z
N MET A 1 -49.09 12.54 30.84
CA MET A 1 -47.87 12.35 31.66
C MET A 1 -46.95 11.41 30.92
N VAL A 2 -45.86 11.91 30.33
CA VAL A 2 -44.92 11.07 29.57
C VAL A 2 -43.78 10.69 30.50
N ARG A 3 -43.57 9.39 30.73
CA ARG A 3 -42.44 8.90 31.53
C ARG A 3 -41.18 8.91 30.67
N LYS A 4 -40.19 9.70 31.08
CA LYS A 4 -38.86 9.71 30.49
C LYS A 4 -38.12 8.47 30.99
N PHE A 5 -37.91 7.49 30.11
CA PHE A 5 -37.01 6.37 30.38
C PHE A 5 -35.60 6.83 30.03
N ILE A 6 -34.75 6.96 31.05
CA ILE A 6 -33.32 7.21 30.86
C ILE A 6 -32.66 5.85 30.72
N LEU A 7 -32.25 5.51 29.50
CA LEU A 7 -31.42 4.34 29.25
C LEU A 7 -30.02 4.65 29.80
N ARG A 8 -29.53 3.81 30.71
CA ARG A 8 -28.21 3.99 31.36
C ARG A 8 -27.05 3.47 30.52
N GLU A 9 -27.34 2.58 29.57
CA GLU A 9 -26.35 1.98 28.69
C GLU A 9 -26.31 2.71 27.34
N PRO A 10 -25.12 2.91 26.74
CA PRO A 10 -25.01 3.52 25.42
C PRO A 10 -25.68 2.61 24.37
N ILE A 11 -26.57 3.19 23.58
CA ILE A 11 -27.32 2.49 22.52
C ILE A 11 -26.38 2.05 21.36
N CYS A 12 -25.14 2.55 21.36
CA CYS A 12 -24.18 2.40 20.29
C CYS A 12 -22.82 1.91 20.80
N GLU A 13 -22.72 0.68 21.27
CA GLU A 13 -21.41 0.03 21.37
C GLU A 13 -20.86 -0.18 19.95
N GLY A 14 -19.75 0.47 19.62
CA GLY A 14 -19.06 0.31 18.33
C GLY A 14 -19.46 1.30 17.22
N PHE A 15 -20.19 2.38 17.52
CA PHE A 15 -20.28 3.49 16.55
C PHE A 15 -18.92 4.17 16.44
N TRP A 16 -18.36 4.19 15.23
CA TRP A 16 -17.14 4.93 14.90
C TRP A 16 -17.44 6.41 15.08
N ASP A 17 -17.20 6.93 16.28
CA ASP A 17 -17.21 8.36 16.57
C ASP A 17 -15.81 8.90 16.23
N PRO A 18 -15.66 9.67 15.14
CA PRO A 18 -14.36 10.20 14.73
C PRO A 18 -13.71 11.09 15.80
N TRP A 19 -14.49 11.58 16.77
CA TRP A 19 -14.06 12.53 17.80
C TRP A 19 -13.76 11.87 19.16
N GLN A 20 -14.08 10.59 19.35
CA GLN A 20 -13.74 9.80 20.55
C GLN A 20 -12.51 8.90 20.37
N ALA A 21 -11.81 9.01 19.24
CA ALA A 21 -10.57 8.29 19.05
C ALA A 21 -9.56 8.76 20.12
N SER A 22 -9.23 7.89 21.08
CA SER A 22 -8.21 8.16 22.09
C SER A 22 -6.91 8.63 21.41
N GLU A 23 -6.12 9.47 22.08
CA GLU A 23 -4.83 9.99 21.55
C GLU A 23 -3.91 8.89 20.98
N GLN A 24 -4.11 7.65 21.39
CA GLN A 24 -3.40 6.46 20.94
C GLN A 24 -3.72 6.07 19.47
N ILE A 25 -4.90 6.43 18.96
CA ILE A 25 -5.33 6.22 17.56
C ILE A 25 -4.73 7.30 16.64
N LEU A 26 -4.38 8.47 17.17
CA LEU A 26 -3.83 9.58 16.40
C LEU A 26 -2.32 9.51 16.19
N LYS A 27 -1.58 8.63 16.88
CA LYS A 27 -0.14 8.51 16.65
C LYS A 27 0.08 8.06 15.21
N PRO A 28 0.64 8.92 14.33
CA PRO A 28 0.99 8.49 12.99
C PRO A 28 1.96 7.32 13.15
N PRO A 29 1.78 6.22 12.40
CA PRO A 29 2.76 5.15 12.43
C PRO A 29 4.13 5.76 12.18
N GLU A 30 5.10 5.37 13.01
CA GLU A 30 6.49 5.75 12.86
C GLU A 30 6.87 5.61 11.39
N LYS A 31 7.48 6.65 10.79
CA LYS A 31 7.66 6.77 9.33
C LYS A 31 8.32 5.52 8.76
N LEU A 32 7.50 4.59 8.29
CA LEU A 32 7.97 3.37 7.65
C LEU A 32 8.71 3.78 6.38
N ARG A 33 9.95 3.30 6.23
CA ARG A 33 10.69 3.50 4.99
C ARG A 33 9.84 2.97 3.84
N PRO A 34 9.73 3.68 2.70
CA PRO A 34 8.98 3.17 1.56
C PRO A 34 9.59 1.83 1.14
N LYS A 35 8.76 0.77 1.21
CA LYS A 35 9.15 -0.56 0.79
C LYS A 35 9.41 -0.55 -0.71
N ARG A 36 10.49 -1.19 -1.16
CA ARG A 36 10.76 -1.37 -2.59
C ARG A 36 9.86 -2.47 -3.10
N ILE A 37 8.75 -2.14 -3.76
CA ILE A 37 7.79 -3.15 -4.23
C ILE A 37 7.97 -3.40 -5.73
N CYS A 38 8.13 -4.67 -6.10
CA CYS A 38 8.15 -5.11 -7.49
C CYS A 38 6.74 -4.95 -8.10
N GLN A 39 6.63 -4.17 -9.18
CA GLN A 39 5.34 -3.91 -9.83
C GLN A 39 4.81 -5.08 -10.69
N ILE A 40 5.55 -6.18 -10.80
CA ILE A 40 5.12 -7.37 -11.54
C ILE A 40 4.51 -8.42 -10.59
N CYS A 41 5.21 -8.76 -9.50
CA CYS A 41 4.75 -9.79 -8.57
C CYS A 41 4.13 -9.22 -7.28
N LEU A 42 4.15 -7.89 -7.11
CA LEU A 42 3.62 -7.16 -5.94
C LEU A 42 4.30 -7.52 -4.61
N SER A 43 5.49 -8.14 -4.68
CA SER A 43 6.29 -8.49 -3.51
C SER A 43 7.38 -7.46 -3.22
N GLU A 44 7.82 -7.40 -1.98
CA GLU A 44 8.96 -6.58 -1.57
C GLU A 44 10.26 -7.09 -2.22
N ILE A 45 11.10 -6.16 -2.65
CA ILE A 45 12.44 -6.39 -3.18
C ILE A 45 13.37 -6.33 -1.98
N GLU A 46 13.80 -7.51 -1.53
CA GLU A 46 14.71 -7.65 -0.39
C GLU A 46 16.10 -7.09 -0.68
N GLU A 47 16.86 -6.82 0.37
CA GLU A 47 18.24 -6.34 0.24
C GLU A 47 19.13 -7.38 -0.44
N GLY A 48 20.00 -6.93 -1.34
CA GLY A 48 20.84 -7.81 -2.16
C GLY A 48 20.13 -8.48 -3.35
N VAL A 49 18.80 -8.37 -3.47
CA VAL A 49 18.06 -8.87 -4.63
C VAL A 49 18.19 -7.91 -5.80
N SER A 50 18.57 -8.43 -6.97
CA SER A 50 18.70 -7.62 -8.18
C SER A 50 17.34 -7.09 -8.67
N TYR A 51 17.29 -5.80 -8.98
CA TYR A 51 16.11 -5.12 -9.48
C TYR A 51 16.47 -4.17 -10.63
N VAL A 52 15.45 -3.77 -11.37
CA VAL A 52 15.53 -2.75 -12.41
C VAL A 52 14.52 -1.66 -12.07
N GLU A 53 14.98 -0.42 -12.14
CA GLU A 53 14.13 0.77 -12.06
C GLU A 53 13.84 1.28 -13.47
N CYS A 54 12.56 1.52 -13.78
CA CYS A 54 12.22 2.13 -15.05
C CYS A 54 12.65 3.61 -15.07
N PRO A 55 13.53 4.04 -15.99
CA PRO A 55 14.04 5.42 -16.00
C PRO A 55 12.94 6.46 -16.27
N HIS A 56 11.81 6.02 -16.82
CA HIS A 56 10.73 6.93 -17.18
C HIS A 56 9.64 7.08 -16.13
N CYS A 57 9.51 6.16 -15.19
CA CYS A 57 8.42 6.20 -14.20
C CYS A 57 8.84 5.83 -12.77
N GLY A 58 10.12 5.49 -12.54
CA GLY A 58 10.67 5.15 -11.24
C GLY A 58 10.17 3.84 -10.64
N ASN A 59 9.32 3.10 -11.36
CA ASN A 59 8.79 1.83 -10.88
C ASN A 59 9.88 0.76 -10.85
N LEU A 60 9.86 -0.03 -9.77
CA LEU A 60 10.83 -1.09 -9.52
C LEU A 60 10.26 -2.45 -9.93
N MET A 61 11.11 -3.29 -10.50
CA MET A 61 10.80 -4.67 -10.83
C MET A 61 11.97 -5.56 -10.44
N HIS A 62 11.71 -6.76 -9.90
CA HIS A 62 12.74 -7.80 -9.83
C HIS A 62 13.31 -8.05 -11.23
N ARG A 63 14.63 -8.22 -11.33
CA ARG A 63 15.28 -8.50 -12.60
C ARG A 63 14.70 -9.74 -13.27
N SER A 64 14.50 -10.82 -12.50
CA SER A 64 13.90 -12.07 -12.99
C SER A 64 12.46 -11.90 -13.49
N CYS A 65 11.63 -11.13 -12.77
CA CYS A 65 10.28 -10.81 -13.20
C CYS A 65 10.28 -10.04 -14.52
N LEU A 66 11.18 -9.06 -14.66
CA LEU A 66 11.29 -8.26 -15.87
C LEU A 66 11.80 -9.07 -17.06
N GLU A 67 12.80 -9.94 -16.86
CA GLU A 67 13.30 -10.83 -17.91
C GLU A 67 12.20 -11.75 -18.45
N ASN A 68 11.34 -12.28 -17.58
CA ASN A 68 10.19 -13.08 -18.00
C ASN A 68 9.14 -12.25 -18.76
N TRP A 69 8.89 -11.01 -18.30
CA TRP A 69 8.00 -10.09 -18.99
C TRP A 69 8.50 -9.80 -20.41
N VAL A 70 9.78 -9.46 -20.57
CA VAL A 70 10.36 -9.09 -21.88
C VAL A 70 10.27 -10.23 -22.88
N LYS A 71 10.46 -11.48 -22.44
CA LYS A 71 10.30 -12.67 -23.29
C LYS A 71 8.89 -12.82 -23.87
N VAL A 72 7.86 -12.39 -23.14
CA VAL A 72 6.45 -12.60 -23.52
C VAL A 72 5.82 -11.36 -24.15
N LYS A 73 6.20 -10.16 -23.69
CA LYS A 73 5.56 -8.88 -24.01
C LYS A 73 6.48 -7.89 -24.73
N GLY A 74 7.77 -8.19 -24.84
CA GLY A 74 8.77 -7.31 -25.46
C GLY A 74 9.40 -6.31 -24.49
N ASN A 75 10.35 -5.52 -25.00
CA ASN A 75 11.20 -4.63 -24.21
C ASN A 75 10.53 -3.31 -23.81
N VAL A 76 9.40 -3.39 -23.10
CA VAL A 76 8.60 -2.24 -22.64
C VAL A 76 8.27 -2.34 -21.15
N CYS A 77 8.18 -1.19 -20.49
CA CYS A 77 7.81 -1.11 -19.08
C CYS A 77 6.37 -1.63 -18.86
N PRO A 78 6.14 -2.59 -17.93
CA PRO A 78 4.79 -3.08 -17.62
C PRO A 78 3.84 -2.02 -17.08
N VAL A 79 4.39 -0.94 -16.51
CA VAL A 79 3.62 0.11 -15.84
C VAL A 79 3.30 1.29 -16.76
N CYS A 80 4.29 1.78 -17.52
CA CYS A 80 4.11 2.97 -18.36
C CYS A 80 4.17 2.71 -19.86
N GLY A 81 4.44 1.48 -20.30
CA GLY A 81 4.49 1.08 -21.71
C GLY A 81 5.67 1.62 -22.53
N ARG A 82 6.52 2.48 -21.96
CA ARG A 82 7.69 3.03 -22.66
C ARG A 82 8.81 1.99 -22.81
N PRO A 83 9.61 2.05 -23.88
CA PRO A 83 10.75 1.17 -24.07
C PRO A 83 11.73 1.24 -22.90
N LEU A 84 12.19 0.06 -22.47
CA LEU A 84 13.26 -0.05 -21.47
C LEU A 84 14.62 0.03 -22.17
N PRO A 85 15.65 0.60 -21.51
CA PRO A 85 16.99 0.72 -22.07
C PRO A 85 17.66 -0.64 -22.29
#